data_AF-A2WNM6-F1
#
_entry.id   AF-A2WNM6-F1
#
_cell.length_a   1.000
_cell.length_b   1.000
_cell.length_c   1.000
_cell.angle_alpha   90.00
_cell.angle_beta   90.00
_cell.angle_gamma   90.00
#
_symmetry.space_group_name_H-M   'P 1'
#
loop_
_entity.id
_entity.type
_entity.pdbx_description
1 polymer ?
#
loop_
_entity_poly.entity_id
_entity_poly.type
_entity_poly.pdbx_seq_one_letter_code
_entity_poly.pdbx_strand_id
1 'polypeptide(L)'
;MPPAKRGRRMMDLDGGGGEDRVGALPDEVLHHMLSFLPARDAVQTCVLAHRWRDLWKSATGLRIGSDEEDTARVREIRVFVDHLLLLRGCAPLDMCELKFWFDSDEDDEEEDEESKNDARRVNLWIRSAVASKVRNLVLNNICSGSFELDDLPLVSRHLTRLELFNLELTNRFCNFSSCPALEHVKIANSTVSCPRIISSSTGSLLRLIITRCSFVVGTSFRTKICVPSLVSLQLDSNSKTPLLESMPSLAEATVRVTAGCSDVCGNADSGYCGFEDCKYCYPIDDNRNCVLLNGLSEAKNLALTAECKTFIFKRDLQWCPTFSKLKTLLLNDHWCVAPDFHALSCILKHSPVLEKLTLHLFSKGPEHKVELNGSFGLMDRPTGISERLNIVEVKCKVVDENVSKVLKFLCACNIRFSFL
;
A
#
# COMPACT_ATOMS: atom_id res chain seq x y z
N MET A 1 73.27 -35.91 -18.06
CA MET A 1 73.34 -35.76 -16.59
C MET A 1 73.30 -34.26 -16.28
N PRO A 2 72.51 -33.82 -15.29
CA PRO A 2 72.16 -32.40 -15.09
C PRO A 2 73.16 -31.69 -14.16
N PRO A 3 73.17 -30.34 -14.09
CA PRO A 3 73.62 -29.64 -12.91
C PRO A 3 72.46 -29.00 -12.13
N ALA A 4 72.38 -29.45 -10.88
CA ALA A 4 72.09 -28.71 -9.64
C ALA A 4 70.79 -27.89 -9.51
N LYS A 5 69.88 -28.45 -8.70
CA LYS A 5 68.87 -27.74 -7.91
C LYS A 5 69.53 -26.61 -7.11
N ARG A 6 69.07 -25.37 -7.29
CA ARG A 6 69.35 -24.26 -6.38
C ARG A 6 68.14 -24.08 -5.47
N GLY A 7 68.22 -24.62 -4.25
CA GLY A 7 67.21 -24.42 -3.23
C GLY A 7 67.12 -22.94 -2.84
N ARG A 8 65.95 -22.33 -3.00
CA ARG A 8 65.60 -21.09 -2.31
C ARG A 8 65.00 -21.46 -0.97
N ARG A 9 65.68 -21.04 0.09
CA ARG A 9 65.23 -21.13 1.49
C ARG A 9 63.92 -20.35 1.63
N MET A 10 62.90 -21.00 2.19
CA MET A 10 61.78 -20.31 2.84
C MET A 10 62.37 -19.43 3.93
N MET A 11 62.14 -18.12 3.82
CA MET A 11 62.11 -17.26 4.99
C MET A 11 60.70 -17.41 5.55
N ASP A 12 60.60 -18.11 6.68
CA ASP A 12 59.45 -18.04 7.56
C ASP A 12 59.37 -16.60 8.09
N LEU A 13 58.46 -15.83 7.50
CA LEU A 13 57.96 -14.59 8.10
C LEU A 13 56.73 -14.98 8.91
N ASP A 14 56.97 -15.28 10.17
CA ASP A 14 55.93 -15.38 11.19
C ASP A 14 55.53 -13.97 11.67
N GLY A 15 54.23 -13.81 11.94
CA GLY A 15 53.73 -12.78 12.85
C GLY A 15 53.20 -11.49 12.22
N GLY A 16 52.01 -11.56 11.62
CA GLY A 16 51.23 -10.36 11.29
C GLY A 16 50.01 -10.57 10.38
N GLY A 17 49.78 -11.80 9.90
CA GLY A 17 48.56 -12.14 9.19
C GLY A 17 47.38 -12.12 10.16
N GLY A 18 46.65 -11.01 10.22
CA GLY A 18 45.35 -10.98 10.88
C GLY A 18 44.53 -12.15 10.35
N GLU A 19 44.14 -13.06 11.24
CA GLU A 19 43.31 -14.22 10.91
C GLU A 19 42.09 -13.73 10.11
N ASP A 20 41.84 -14.32 8.93
CA ASP A 20 40.69 -13.94 8.09
C ASP A 20 39.40 -14.45 8.74
N ARG A 21 38.97 -13.73 9.77
CA ARG A 21 37.81 -14.06 10.59
C ARG A 21 36.51 -14.02 9.80
N VAL A 22 36.44 -13.20 8.74
CA VAL A 22 35.26 -13.12 7.88
C VAL A 22 35.25 -14.31 6.91
N GLY A 23 36.38 -14.61 6.27
CA GLY A 23 36.54 -15.79 5.44
C GLY A 23 36.49 -17.12 6.19
N ALA A 24 36.51 -17.12 7.53
CA ALA A 24 36.30 -18.30 8.37
C ALA A 24 34.82 -18.58 8.70
N LEU A 25 33.90 -17.65 8.43
CA LEU A 25 32.47 -17.82 8.71
C LEU A 25 31.85 -18.91 7.82
N PRO A 26 30.76 -19.58 8.24
CA PRO A 26 29.99 -20.49 7.40
C PRO A 26 29.38 -19.79 6.17
N ASP A 27 29.20 -20.53 5.06
CA ASP A 27 28.66 -19.97 3.81
C ASP A 27 27.27 -19.36 4.01
N GLU A 28 26.43 -19.94 4.88
CA GLU A 28 25.09 -19.42 5.18
C GLU A 28 25.15 -18.00 5.78
N VAL A 29 26.13 -17.76 6.65
CA VAL A 29 26.34 -16.42 7.25
C VAL A 29 26.85 -15.46 6.19
N LEU A 30 27.75 -15.89 5.33
CA LEU A 30 28.27 -15.07 4.23
C LEU A 30 27.18 -14.72 3.21
N HIS A 31 26.33 -15.68 2.82
CA HIS A 31 25.18 -15.43 1.95
C HIS A 31 24.21 -14.44 2.58
N HIS A 32 23.98 -14.52 3.89
CA HIS A 32 23.16 -13.56 4.61
C HIS A 32 23.82 -12.18 4.69
N MET A 33 25.13 -12.09 4.92
CA MET A 33 25.85 -10.80 4.88
C MET A 33 25.78 -10.15 3.49
N LEU A 34 26.04 -10.91 2.43
CA LEU A 34 25.91 -10.45 1.05
C LEU A 34 24.45 -10.07 0.71
N SER A 35 23.48 -10.70 1.37
CA SER A 35 22.05 -10.36 1.24
C SER A 35 21.71 -8.94 1.71
N PHE A 36 22.63 -8.20 2.34
CA PHE A 36 22.46 -6.79 2.74
C PHE A 36 23.11 -5.79 1.77
N LEU A 37 23.97 -6.26 0.86
CA LEU A 37 24.68 -5.40 -0.08
C LEU A 37 23.86 -5.12 -1.34
N PRO A 38 24.09 -3.99 -2.01
CA PRO A 38 23.73 -3.82 -3.41
C PRO A 38 24.35 -4.94 -4.27
N ALA A 39 23.66 -5.35 -5.32
CA ALA A 39 24.08 -6.48 -6.15
C ALA A 39 25.49 -6.29 -6.75
N ARG A 40 25.84 -5.05 -7.14
CA ARG A 40 27.18 -4.74 -7.67
C ARG A 40 28.26 -4.99 -6.63
N ASP A 41 28.06 -4.51 -5.41
CA ASP A 41 29.01 -4.66 -4.31
C ASP A 41 29.12 -6.13 -3.88
N ALA A 42 28.00 -6.85 -3.84
CA ALA A 42 27.97 -8.29 -3.58
C ALA A 42 28.82 -9.06 -4.60
N VAL A 43 28.67 -8.76 -5.90
CA VAL A 43 29.49 -9.36 -6.96
C VAL A 43 30.96 -8.96 -6.82
N GLN A 44 31.27 -7.71 -6.47
CA GLN A 44 32.65 -7.24 -6.30
C GLN A 44 33.41 -7.99 -5.21
N THR A 45 32.72 -8.56 -4.21
CA THR A 45 33.38 -9.41 -3.20
C THR A 45 34.10 -10.63 -3.80
N CYS A 46 33.80 -11.02 -5.06
CA CYS A 46 34.45 -12.12 -5.76
C CYS A 46 35.99 -12.00 -5.86
N VAL A 47 36.54 -10.79 -5.73
CA VAL A 47 38.00 -10.54 -5.79
C VAL A 47 38.71 -10.70 -4.44
N LEU A 48 37.97 -10.83 -3.33
CA LEU A 48 38.54 -10.89 -1.98
C LEU A 48 39.34 -12.18 -1.73
N ALA A 49 38.79 -13.33 -2.12
CA ALA A 49 39.50 -14.61 -2.13
C ALA A 49 38.78 -15.62 -3.05
N HIS A 50 39.45 -16.74 -3.35
CA HIS A 50 38.87 -17.79 -4.20
C HIS A 50 37.49 -18.28 -3.73
N ARG A 51 37.28 -18.36 -2.40
CA ARG A 51 35.99 -18.75 -1.81
C ARG A 51 34.86 -17.79 -2.16
N TRP A 52 35.13 -16.49 -2.27
CA TRP A 52 34.12 -15.46 -2.51
C TRP A 52 33.66 -15.38 -3.96
N ARG A 53 34.35 -16.07 -4.88
CA ARG A 53 34.10 -15.99 -6.33
C ARG A 53 32.65 -16.20 -6.72
N ASP A 54 31.99 -17.15 -6.05
CA ASP A 54 30.63 -17.60 -6.37
C ASP A 54 29.62 -17.41 -5.22
N LEU A 55 30.03 -16.90 -4.04
CA LEU A 55 29.13 -16.76 -2.87
C LEU A 55 27.92 -15.87 -3.16
N TRP A 56 28.13 -14.78 -3.91
CA TRP A 56 27.05 -13.86 -4.27
C TRP A 56 25.93 -14.53 -5.06
N LYS A 57 26.20 -15.63 -5.80
CA LYS A 57 25.18 -16.37 -6.56
C LYS A 57 24.14 -17.04 -5.67
N SER A 58 24.50 -17.33 -4.42
CA SER A 58 23.61 -17.97 -3.44
C SER A 58 23.17 -17.00 -2.34
N ALA A 59 23.46 -15.71 -2.47
CA ALA A 59 22.95 -14.69 -1.55
C ALA A 59 21.41 -14.72 -1.51
N THR A 60 20.85 -14.68 -0.31
CA THR A 60 19.39 -14.77 -0.08
C THR A 60 18.66 -13.46 -0.36
N GLY A 61 19.39 -12.39 -0.61
CA GLY A 61 18.87 -11.06 -0.91
C GLY A 61 19.48 -10.53 -2.19
N LEU A 62 18.64 -9.91 -3.02
CA LEU A 62 19.04 -9.27 -4.27
C LEU A 62 18.53 -7.83 -4.27
N ARG A 63 19.44 -6.85 -4.27
CA ARG A 63 19.10 -5.42 -4.38
C ARG A 63 19.71 -4.83 -5.63
N ILE A 64 18.87 -4.43 -6.57
CA ILE A 64 19.27 -3.87 -7.85
C ILE A 64 18.85 -2.39 -7.89
N GLY A 65 19.74 -1.56 -8.42
CA GLY A 65 19.57 -0.12 -8.50
C GLY A 65 19.95 0.60 -7.20
N SER A 66 19.66 1.89 -7.17
CA SER A 66 19.82 2.76 -6.01
C SER A 66 18.69 3.81 -6.02
N ASP A 67 18.67 4.70 -5.03
CA ASP A 67 17.76 5.86 -5.03
C ASP A 67 18.26 7.03 -5.91
N GLU A 68 19.49 6.93 -6.45
CA GLU A 68 20.12 7.92 -7.31
C GLU A 68 19.86 7.59 -8.79
N GLU A 69 19.33 8.56 -9.54
CA GLU A 69 18.94 8.45 -10.95
C GLU A 69 20.06 7.88 -11.84
N ASP A 70 21.25 8.49 -11.80
CA ASP A 70 22.42 8.15 -12.63
C ASP A 70 23.03 6.77 -12.34
N THR A 71 22.48 6.01 -11.39
CA THR A 71 22.96 4.64 -11.11
C THR A 71 21.85 3.60 -11.19
N ALA A 72 20.64 4.04 -11.55
CA ALA A 72 19.43 3.23 -11.60
C ALA A 72 18.74 3.25 -12.98
N ARG A 73 19.19 4.06 -13.94
CA ARG A 73 18.63 4.05 -15.31
C ARG A 73 18.72 2.67 -15.93
N VAL A 74 17.59 2.19 -16.48
CA VAL A 74 17.50 0.83 -17.06
C VAL A 74 18.55 0.64 -18.17
N ARG A 75 18.72 1.63 -19.05
CA ARG A 75 19.71 1.63 -20.13
C ARG A 75 21.14 1.36 -19.64
N GLU A 76 21.49 1.83 -18.44
CA GLU A 76 22.83 1.70 -17.85
C GLU A 76 23.03 0.39 -17.08
N ILE A 77 21.99 -0.10 -16.40
CA ILE A 77 22.10 -1.29 -15.55
C ILE A 77 21.77 -2.60 -16.29
N ARG A 78 21.07 -2.52 -17.44
CA ARG A 78 20.47 -3.70 -18.09
C ARG A 78 21.43 -4.85 -18.36
N VAL A 79 22.62 -4.54 -18.90
CA VAL A 79 23.63 -5.56 -19.21
C VAL A 79 24.12 -6.24 -17.94
N PHE A 80 24.37 -5.47 -16.88
CA PHE A 80 24.79 -6.02 -15.60
C PHE A 80 23.72 -6.93 -14.99
N VAL A 81 22.46 -6.47 -14.98
CA VAL A 81 21.35 -7.23 -14.39
C VAL A 81 21.07 -8.52 -15.16
N ASP A 82 21.08 -8.47 -16.49
CA ASP A 82 20.89 -9.66 -17.35
C ASP A 82 21.94 -10.74 -17.04
N HIS A 83 23.22 -10.35 -16.96
CA HIS A 83 24.31 -11.28 -16.63
C HIS A 83 24.22 -11.77 -15.18
N LEU A 84 23.89 -10.88 -14.24
CA LEU A 84 23.72 -11.21 -12.84
C LEU A 84 22.65 -12.31 -12.66
N LEU A 85 21.47 -12.10 -13.22
CA LEU A 85 20.35 -13.05 -13.14
C LEU A 85 20.68 -14.37 -13.84
N LEU A 86 21.33 -14.32 -15.01
CA LEU A 86 21.77 -15.50 -15.74
C LEU A 86 22.76 -16.35 -14.92
N LEU A 87 23.78 -15.70 -14.34
CA LEU A 87 24.83 -16.38 -13.58
C LEU A 87 24.37 -16.86 -12.20
N ARG A 88 23.39 -16.17 -11.60
CA ARG A 88 22.76 -16.56 -10.34
C ARG A 88 21.83 -17.77 -10.54
N GLY A 89 21.14 -17.84 -11.67
CA GLY A 89 20.09 -18.82 -11.92
C GLY A 89 18.92 -18.67 -10.95
N CYS A 90 18.24 -19.78 -10.64
CA CYS A 90 17.02 -19.79 -9.81
C CYS A 90 17.28 -20.06 -8.32
N ALA A 91 18.45 -19.65 -7.80
CA ALA A 91 18.75 -19.80 -6.37
C ALA A 91 17.66 -19.10 -5.52
N PRO A 92 17.21 -19.66 -4.38
CA PRO A 92 16.14 -19.06 -3.61
C PRO A 92 16.44 -17.62 -3.16
N LEU A 93 15.42 -16.76 -3.14
CA LEU A 93 15.48 -15.41 -2.59
C LEU A 93 14.52 -15.27 -1.40
N ASP A 94 15.00 -14.73 -0.30
CA ASP A 94 14.14 -14.24 0.77
C ASP A 94 13.63 -12.83 0.42
N MET A 95 14.49 -12.01 -0.20
CA MET A 95 14.17 -10.63 -0.58
C MET A 95 14.71 -10.31 -1.98
N CYS A 96 13.90 -9.65 -2.80
CA CYS A 96 14.34 -8.99 -4.02
C CYS A 96 13.81 -7.56 -4.03
N GLU A 97 14.71 -6.60 -4.15
CA GLU A 97 14.39 -5.19 -4.33
C GLU A 97 14.91 -4.75 -5.70
N LEU A 98 14.01 -4.28 -6.55
CA LEU A 98 14.31 -3.77 -7.87
C LEU A 98 13.88 -2.30 -7.92
N LYS A 99 14.88 -1.43 -7.80
CA LYS A 99 14.76 0.01 -8.00
C LYS A 99 15.33 0.35 -9.36
N PHE A 100 14.60 1.11 -10.16
CA PHE A 100 15.04 1.48 -11.51
C PHE A 100 14.46 2.82 -11.93
N TRP A 101 15.14 3.48 -12.85
CA TRP A 101 14.63 4.64 -13.58
C TRP A 101 14.34 4.21 -15.01
N PHE A 102 13.06 4.19 -15.37
CA PHE A 102 12.63 3.95 -16.73
C PHE A 102 12.42 5.27 -17.46
N ASP A 103 13.21 5.49 -18.52
CA ASP A 103 13.07 6.65 -19.39
C ASP A 103 11.92 6.35 -20.37
N SER A 104 10.73 6.91 -20.10
CA SER A 104 9.70 7.08 -21.12
C SER A 104 10.02 8.40 -21.80
N ASP A 105 10.60 8.38 -23.01
CA ASP A 105 10.82 9.58 -23.80
C ASP A 105 9.43 10.15 -24.20
N GLU A 106 8.82 10.97 -23.34
CA GLU A 106 7.46 11.53 -23.51
C GLU A 106 7.35 12.50 -24.71
N ASP A 107 8.48 12.89 -25.29
CA ASP A 107 8.57 13.87 -26.38
C ASP A 107 8.60 13.25 -27.79
N ASP A 108 8.71 11.92 -27.92
CA ASP A 108 8.70 11.22 -29.21
C ASP A 108 7.31 10.61 -29.49
N GLU A 109 6.66 11.02 -30.59
CA GLU A 109 5.32 10.54 -31.01
C GLU A 109 5.25 9.02 -31.26
N GLU A 110 6.39 8.32 -31.21
CA GLU A 110 6.51 6.86 -31.24
C GLU A 110 7.51 6.41 -30.16
N GLU A 111 7.08 5.61 -29.18
CA GLU A 111 8.00 4.92 -28.24
C GLU A 111 9.14 4.24 -29.01
N ASP A 112 10.38 4.65 -28.75
CA ASP A 112 11.55 4.05 -29.38
C ASP A 112 11.64 2.54 -29.09
N GLU A 113 12.07 1.74 -30.06
CA GLU A 113 12.19 0.27 -29.91
C GLU A 113 13.13 -0.12 -28.75
N GLU A 114 14.02 0.78 -28.35
CA GLU A 114 14.93 0.60 -27.23
C GLU A 114 14.20 0.66 -25.88
N SER A 115 13.32 1.63 -25.64
CA SER A 115 12.51 1.73 -24.43
C SER A 115 11.56 0.54 -24.29
N LYS A 116 10.93 0.09 -25.38
CA LYS A 116 10.13 -1.16 -25.39
C LYS A 116 10.96 -2.38 -24.99
N ASN A 117 12.19 -2.47 -25.47
CA ASN A 117 13.09 -3.57 -25.12
C ASN A 117 13.49 -3.51 -23.64
N ASP A 118 13.77 -2.32 -23.13
CA ASP A 118 14.08 -2.10 -21.72
C ASP A 118 12.88 -2.42 -20.81
N ALA A 119 11.65 -2.11 -21.23
CA ALA A 119 10.45 -2.53 -20.51
C ALA A 119 10.29 -4.04 -20.47
N ARG A 120 10.57 -4.74 -21.58
CA ARG A 120 10.58 -6.20 -21.63
C ARG A 120 11.63 -6.79 -20.69
N ARG A 121 12.83 -6.18 -20.62
CA ARG A 121 13.90 -6.61 -19.70
C ARG A 121 13.48 -6.50 -18.25
N VAL A 122 12.94 -5.35 -17.84
CA VAL A 122 12.47 -5.14 -16.45
C VAL A 122 11.39 -6.15 -16.09
N ASN A 123 10.41 -6.38 -16.98
CA ASN A 123 9.40 -7.42 -16.76
C ASN A 123 10.03 -8.82 -16.64
N LEU A 124 11.03 -9.16 -17.46
CA LEU A 124 11.78 -10.42 -17.32
C LEU A 124 12.53 -10.51 -15.99
N TRP A 125 13.13 -9.43 -15.50
CA TRP A 125 13.80 -9.41 -14.19
C TRP A 125 12.83 -9.73 -13.04
N ILE A 126 11.64 -9.15 -13.10
CA ILE A 126 10.55 -9.45 -12.14
C ILE A 126 10.20 -10.95 -12.20
N ARG A 127 10.05 -11.51 -13.40
CA ARG A 127 9.75 -12.94 -13.59
C ARG A 127 10.89 -13.83 -13.08
N SER A 128 12.15 -13.45 -13.28
CA SER A 128 13.32 -14.16 -12.74
C SER A 128 13.37 -14.16 -11.22
N ALA A 129 13.01 -13.04 -10.57
CA ALA A 129 12.89 -12.97 -9.11
C ALA A 129 11.80 -13.91 -8.59
N VAL A 130 10.64 -13.93 -9.24
CA VAL A 130 9.53 -14.84 -8.90
C VAL A 130 9.92 -16.31 -9.11
N ALA A 131 10.59 -16.64 -10.22
CA ALA A 131 11.11 -17.98 -10.49
C ALA A 131 12.14 -18.44 -9.45
N SER A 132 12.86 -17.48 -8.86
CA SER A 132 13.79 -17.67 -7.73
C SER A 132 13.09 -17.83 -6.37
N LYS A 133 11.78 -18.14 -6.36
CA LYS A 133 10.99 -18.42 -5.14
C LYS A 133 11.03 -17.28 -4.13
N VAL A 134 11.08 -16.03 -4.62
CA VAL A 134 11.16 -14.84 -3.77
C VAL A 134 10.00 -14.77 -2.78
N ARG A 135 10.30 -14.43 -1.51
CA ARG A 135 9.28 -14.20 -0.47
C ARG A 135 8.84 -12.74 -0.38
N ASN A 136 9.79 -11.82 -0.41
CA ASN A 136 9.52 -10.39 -0.37
C ASN A 136 10.00 -9.73 -1.67
N LEU A 137 9.08 -9.16 -2.44
CA LEU A 137 9.39 -8.48 -3.69
C LEU A 137 9.01 -7.00 -3.58
N VAL A 138 9.98 -6.12 -3.83
CA VAL A 138 9.80 -4.67 -3.88
C VAL A 138 10.16 -4.18 -5.27
N LEU A 139 9.22 -3.50 -5.93
CA LEU A 139 9.38 -2.91 -7.25
C LEU A 139 9.15 -1.40 -7.15
N ASN A 140 10.10 -0.61 -7.62
CA ASN A 140 10.02 0.85 -7.58
C ASN A 140 10.61 1.47 -8.84
N ASN A 141 9.75 2.07 -9.67
CA ASN A 141 10.20 2.96 -10.75
C ASN A 141 10.40 4.37 -10.17
N ILE A 142 11.63 4.77 -9.88
CA ILE A 142 11.89 6.04 -9.19
C ILE A 142 11.67 7.25 -10.12
N CYS A 143 11.57 7.01 -11.44
CA CYS A 143 11.32 8.03 -12.45
C CYS A 143 9.91 8.67 -12.33
N SER A 144 9.77 9.89 -12.82
CA SER A 144 8.47 10.56 -12.99
C SER A 144 7.62 10.00 -14.13
N GLY A 145 8.23 9.27 -15.07
CA GLY A 145 7.54 8.63 -16.20
C GLY A 145 6.73 7.40 -15.81
N SER A 146 5.79 7.00 -16.67
CA SER A 146 4.98 5.79 -16.43
C SER A 146 5.76 4.53 -16.83
N PHE A 147 5.66 3.49 -15.98
CA PHE A 147 6.13 2.15 -16.31
C PHE A 147 4.99 1.15 -16.17
N GLU A 148 4.51 0.65 -17.30
CA GLU A 148 3.46 -0.38 -17.34
C GLU A 148 4.05 -1.77 -17.04
N LEU A 149 3.50 -2.43 -16.02
CA LEU A 149 3.76 -3.85 -15.79
C LEU A 149 2.99 -4.70 -16.79
N ASP A 150 3.58 -5.82 -17.21
CA ASP A 150 2.92 -6.75 -18.12
C ASP A 150 1.55 -7.23 -17.59
N ASP A 151 0.59 -7.46 -18.50
CA ASP A 151 -0.76 -7.97 -18.18
C ASP A 151 -0.78 -9.47 -17.79
N LEU A 152 0.22 -9.90 -17.04
CA LEU A 152 0.39 -11.28 -16.64
C LEU A 152 0.32 -11.36 -15.11
N PRO A 153 -0.61 -12.14 -14.53
CA PRO A 153 -0.66 -12.29 -13.08
C PRO A 153 0.64 -12.88 -12.54
N LEU A 154 1.00 -12.51 -11.32
CA LEU A 154 2.09 -13.16 -10.60
C LEU A 154 1.65 -14.56 -10.17
N VAL A 155 2.54 -15.54 -10.32
CA VAL A 155 2.31 -16.93 -9.92
C VAL A 155 3.43 -17.35 -8.99
N SER A 156 3.14 -17.48 -7.70
CA SER A 156 4.14 -17.86 -6.71
C SER A 156 3.53 -18.52 -5.48
N ARG A 157 4.01 -19.70 -5.12
CA ARG A 157 3.67 -20.36 -3.85
C ARG A 157 4.52 -19.87 -2.66
N HIS A 158 5.45 -18.95 -2.90
CA HIS A 158 6.45 -18.52 -1.91
C HIS A 158 6.36 -17.03 -1.56
N LEU A 159 5.77 -16.21 -2.45
CA LEU A 159 5.67 -14.78 -2.26
C LEU A 159 4.73 -14.46 -1.09
N THR A 160 5.25 -13.82 -0.06
CA THR A 160 4.55 -13.42 1.17
C THR A 160 4.27 -11.92 1.22
N ARG A 161 5.13 -11.11 0.60
CA ARG A 161 5.01 -9.64 0.59
C ARG A 161 5.33 -9.07 -0.78
N LEU A 162 4.46 -8.20 -1.27
CA LEU A 162 4.63 -7.48 -2.51
C LEU A 162 4.47 -5.98 -2.26
N GLU A 163 5.47 -5.20 -2.62
CA GLU A 163 5.38 -3.74 -2.59
C GLU A 163 5.68 -3.14 -3.96
N LEU A 164 4.77 -2.26 -4.41
CA LEU A 164 4.75 -1.67 -5.73
C LEU A 164 4.72 -0.15 -5.58
N PHE A 165 5.70 0.54 -6.18
CA PHE A 165 5.87 1.98 -6.06
C PHE A 165 6.04 2.62 -7.43
N ASN A 166 5.26 3.65 -7.71
CA ASN A 166 5.40 4.48 -8.92
C ASN A 166 5.25 3.67 -10.24
N LEU A 167 4.40 2.66 -10.23
CA LEU A 167 4.12 1.79 -11.39
C LEU A 167 2.72 2.04 -11.96
N GLU A 168 2.54 1.72 -13.24
CA GLU A 168 1.23 1.58 -13.87
C GLU A 168 0.80 0.11 -13.86
N LEU A 169 -0.30 -0.17 -13.15
CA LEU A 169 -0.85 -1.50 -12.97
C LEU A 169 -2.08 -1.67 -13.87
N THR A 170 -1.97 -2.52 -14.89
CA THR A 170 -3.05 -2.72 -15.86
C THR A 170 -3.67 -4.12 -15.75
N ASN A 171 -4.93 -4.17 -16.22
CA ASN A 171 -5.69 -5.38 -16.48
C ASN A 171 -5.61 -6.47 -15.38
N ARG A 172 -4.90 -7.60 -15.60
CA ARG A 172 -4.88 -8.77 -14.70
C ARG A 172 -3.74 -8.78 -13.69
N PHE A 173 -2.86 -7.78 -13.68
CA PHE A 173 -1.71 -7.77 -12.77
C PHE A 173 -2.13 -7.88 -11.29
N CYS A 174 -3.20 -7.16 -10.89
CA CYS A 174 -3.75 -7.20 -9.53
C CYS A 174 -4.61 -8.45 -9.21
N ASN A 175 -4.46 -9.52 -9.98
CA ASN A 175 -5.05 -10.82 -9.65
C ASN A 175 -4.04 -11.68 -8.87
N PHE A 176 -4.18 -11.69 -7.54
CA PHE A 176 -3.29 -12.41 -6.64
C PHE A 176 -3.77 -13.82 -6.28
N SER A 177 -4.80 -14.34 -6.95
CA SER A 177 -5.35 -15.67 -6.67
C SER A 177 -4.34 -16.82 -6.87
N SER A 178 -3.33 -16.61 -7.71
CA SER A 178 -2.22 -17.54 -7.95
C SER A 178 -1.05 -17.42 -6.97
N CYS A 179 -1.20 -16.61 -5.91
CA CYS A 179 -0.21 -16.39 -4.86
C CYS A 179 -0.75 -16.80 -3.49
N PRO A 180 -0.85 -18.11 -3.17
CA PRO A 180 -1.55 -18.61 -1.98
C PRO A 180 -0.85 -18.31 -0.65
N ALA A 181 0.41 -17.86 -0.67
CA ALA A 181 1.18 -17.47 0.51
C ALA A 181 1.29 -15.94 0.70
N LEU A 182 0.68 -15.15 -0.19
CA LEU A 182 0.78 -13.69 -0.16
C LEU A 182 -0.06 -13.12 0.99
N GLU A 183 0.58 -12.47 1.95
CA GLU A 183 -0.04 -11.94 3.16
C GLU A 183 -0.17 -10.41 3.15
N HIS A 184 0.74 -9.73 2.45
CA HIS A 184 0.85 -8.28 2.45
C HIS A 184 1.04 -7.75 1.02
N VAL A 185 0.14 -6.87 0.58
CA VAL A 185 0.30 -6.08 -0.64
C VAL A 185 0.30 -4.59 -0.31
N LYS A 186 1.30 -3.87 -0.80
CA LYS A 186 1.39 -2.42 -0.73
C LYS A 186 1.52 -1.85 -2.14
N ILE A 187 0.67 -0.89 -2.47
CA ILE A 187 0.69 -0.15 -3.73
C ILE A 187 0.73 1.33 -3.39
N ALA A 188 1.75 2.04 -3.86
CA ALA A 188 1.94 3.44 -3.50
C ALA A 188 2.39 4.29 -4.68
N ASN A 189 1.84 5.51 -4.79
CA ASN A 189 2.15 6.46 -5.87
C ASN A 189 1.96 5.86 -7.29
N SER A 190 1.06 4.89 -7.43
CA SER A 190 0.85 4.14 -8.68
C SER A 190 -0.46 4.50 -9.36
N THR A 191 -0.51 4.32 -10.68
CA THR A 191 -1.75 4.30 -11.46
C THR A 191 -2.32 2.89 -11.46
N VAL A 192 -3.61 2.74 -11.12
CA VAL A 192 -4.30 1.45 -11.06
C VAL A 192 -5.45 1.43 -12.06
N SER A 193 -5.24 0.73 -13.17
CA SER A 193 -6.19 0.53 -14.27
C SER A 193 -6.82 -0.87 -14.26
N CYS A 194 -6.59 -1.64 -13.20
CA CYS A 194 -7.17 -2.98 -13.06
C CYS A 194 -8.69 -2.92 -12.81
N PRO A 195 -9.51 -3.70 -13.54
CA PRO A 195 -10.95 -3.80 -13.28
C PRO A 195 -11.27 -4.37 -11.90
N ARG A 196 -10.44 -5.31 -11.43
CA ARG A 196 -10.58 -5.93 -10.12
C ARG A 196 -9.21 -6.13 -9.46
N ILE A 197 -9.15 -5.85 -8.16
CA ILE A 197 -8.08 -6.30 -7.27
C ILE A 197 -8.65 -7.48 -6.50
N ILE A 198 -8.13 -8.68 -6.74
CA ILE A 198 -8.71 -9.92 -6.20
C ILE A 198 -7.66 -10.82 -5.57
N SER A 199 -8.10 -11.54 -4.55
CA SER A 199 -7.37 -12.68 -3.99
C SER A 199 -8.29 -13.90 -3.93
N SER A 200 -7.72 -15.10 -3.80
CA SER A 200 -8.52 -16.30 -3.58
C SER A 200 -9.30 -16.17 -2.27
N SER A 201 -10.51 -16.74 -2.21
CA SER A 201 -11.30 -16.83 -0.98
C SER A 201 -10.63 -17.70 0.09
N THR A 202 -9.78 -18.64 -0.34
CA THR A 202 -8.86 -19.43 0.51
C THR A 202 -7.48 -18.78 0.66
N GLY A 203 -7.31 -17.59 0.11
CA GLY A 203 -6.04 -16.88 0.06
C GLY A 203 -5.60 -16.35 1.42
N SER A 204 -4.30 -16.13 1.54
CA SER A 204 -3.65 -15.64 2.76
C SER A 204 -3.58 -14.12 2.85
N LEU A 205 -4.17 -13.35 1.93
CA LEU A 205 -3.96 -11.89 1.89
C LEU A 205 -4.65 -11.22 3.09
N LEU A 206 -3.86 -10.78 4.06
CA LEU A 206 -4.32 -10.21 5.33
C LEU A 206 -4.26 -8.67 5.33
N ARG A 207 -3.30 -8.08 4.62
CA ARG A 207 -3.05 -6.63 4.64
C ARG A 207 -2.94 -6.05 3.23
N LEU A 208 -3.72 -5.01 2.96
CA LEU A 208 -3.71 -4.27 1.72
C LEU A 208 -3.55 -2.77 2.03
N ILE A 209 -2.49 -2.18 1.51
CA ILE A 209 -2.19 -0.76 1.64
C ILE A 209 -2.17 -0.16 0.24
N ILE A 210 -3.06 0.77 -0.04
CA ILE A 210 -3.11 1.54 -1.29
C ILE A 210 -3.02 3.01 -0.93
N THR A 211 -1.92 3.68 -1.26
CA THR A 211 -1.68 5.07 -0.83
C THR A 211 -1.25 5.95 -1.98
N ARG A 212 -1.89 7.11 -2.13
CA ARG A 212 -1.55 8.10 -3.19
C ARG A 212 -1.64 7.51 -4.60
N CYS A 213 -2.56 6.57 -4.81
CA CYS A 213 -2.80 5.95 -6.12
C CYS A 213 -3.92 6.67 -6.88
N SER A 214 -3.77 6.73 -8.20
CA SER A 214 -4.81 7.16 -9.13
C SER A 214 -5.49 5.92 -9.74
N PHE A 215 -6.79 5.78 -9.51
CA PHE A 215 -7.63 4.89 -10.31
C PHE A 215 -8.07 5.64 -11.56
N VAL A 216 -7.83 5.07 -12.74
CA VAL A 216 -7.97 5.80 -14.01
C VAL A 216 -9.39 6.33 -14.21
N VAL A 217 -9.46 7.62 -14.55
CA VAL A 217 -10.68 8.38 -14.84
C VAL A 217 -10.98 8.26 -16.34
N GLY A 218 -12.22 7.92 -16.70
CA GLY A 218 -12.64 7.81 -18.10
C GLY A 218 -12.92 6.39 -18.58
N THR A 219 -12.55 5.37 -17.80
CA THR A 219 -13.02 4.00 -18.02
C THR A 219 -14.50 3.87 -17.65
N SER A 220 -15.21 2.98 -18.34
CA SER A 220 -16.63 2.66 -18.07
C SER A 220 -16.84 1.88 -16.77
N PHE A 221 -15.79 1.62 -15.99
CA PHE A 221 -15.85 0.82 -14.77
C PHE A 221 -15.27 1.54 -13.55
N ARG A 222 -15.54 0.99 -12.37
CA ARG A 222 -14.89 1.34 -11.10
C ARG A 222 -14.11 0.11 -10.65
N THR A 223 -12.83 0.27 -10.32
CA THR A 223 -12.00 -0.84 -9.82
C THR A 223 -12.67 -1.47 -8.60
N LYS A 224 -12.91 -2.78 -8.64
CA LYS A 224 -13.53 -3.54 -7.55
C LYS A 224 -12.46 -4.21 -6.69
N ILE A 225 -12.47 -4.02 -5.39
CA ILE A 225 -11.57 -4.68 -4.43
C ILE A 225 -12.33 -5.82 -3.76
N CYS A 226 -11.87 -7.04 -4.01
CA CYS A 226 -12.56 -8.28 -3.65
C CYS A 226 -11.55 -9.20 -2.95
N VAL A 227 -11.35 -8.95 -1.66
CA VAL A 227 -10.36 -9.65 -0.83
C VAL A 227 -11.04 -10.07 0.48
N PRO A 228 -11.76 -11.21 0.50
CA PRO A 228 -12.59 -11.59 1.65
C PRO A 228 -11.78 -12.00 2.90
N SER A 229 -10.51 -12.39 2.72
CA SER A 229 -9.57 -12.74 3.78
C SER A 229 -8.94 -11.53 4.48
N LEU A 230 -9.20 -10.31 3.99
CA LEU A 230 -8.50 -9.12 4.44
C LEU A 230 -8.82 -8.79 5.90
N VAL A 231 -7.79 -8.56 6.71
CA VAL A 231 -7.88 -8.17 8.12
C VAL A 231 -7.61 -6.69 8.30
N SER A 232 -6.71 -6.12 7.49
CA SER A 232 -6.31 -4.71 7.56
C SER A 232 -6.32 -4.04 6.18
N LEU A 233 -7.07 -2.95 6.06
CA LEU A 233 -7.15 -2.12 4.86
C LEU A 233 -6.65 -0.70 5.15
N GLN A 234 -5.74 -0.20 4.34
CA GLN A 234 -5.44 1.23 4.25
C GLN A 234 -5.67 1.68 2.80
N LEU A 235 -6.52 2.68 2.61
CA LEU A 235 -6.89 3.19 1.30
C LEU A 235 -6.90 4.72 1.31
N ASP A 236 -5.90 5.33 0.67
CA ASP A 236 -5.89 6.75 0.36
C ASP A 236 -6.30 6.92 -1.11
N SER A 237 -7.55 7.33 -1.34
CA SER A 237 -8.08 7.51 -2.70
C SER A 237 -7.82 8.94 -3.18
N ASN A 238 -7.05 9.05 -4.26
CA ASN A 238 -6.65 10.32 -4.88
C ASN A 238 -7.35 10.62 -6.21
N SER A 239 -8.33 9.80 -6.62
CA SER A 239 -9.12 10.01 -7.85
C SER A 239 -10.51 9.36 -7.70
N LYS A 240 -10.94 8.50 -8.64
CA LYS A 240 -12.20 7.74 -8.55
C LYS A 240 -12.05 6.65 -7.48
N THR A 241 -12.86 6.68 -6.42
CA THR A 241 -12.78 5.69 -5.34
C THR A 241 -13.06 4.27 -5.86
N PRO A 242 -12.35 3.22 -5.40
CA PRO A 242 -12.69 1.86 -5.78
C PRO A 242 -14.00 1.40 -5.11
N LEU A 243 -14.64 0.39 -5.68
CA LEU A 243 -15.75 -0.32 -5.06
C LEU A 243 -15.18 -1.40 -4.13
N LEU A 244 -15.57 -1.38 -2.85
CA LEU A 244 -15.22 -2.39 -1.87
C LEU A 244 -16.34 -3.43 -1.80
N GLU A 245 -16.05 -4.66 -2.23
CA GLU A 245 -16.95 -5.79 -2.00
C GLU A 245 -16.89 -6.21 -0.51
N SER A 246 -17.80 -7.09 -0.08
CA SER A 246 -17.87 -7.52 1.32
C SER A 246 -16.55 -8.19 1.79
N MET A 247 -16.03 -7.74 2.93
CA MET A 247 -14.80 -8.24 3.55
C MET A 247 -15.10 -8.80 4.96
N PRO A 248 -15.59 -10.05 5.07
CA PRO A 248 -16.07 -10.61 6.33
C PRO A 248 -15.02 -10.73 7.43
N SER A 249 -13.73 -10.78 7.07
CA SER A 249 -12.60 -10.93 8.00
C SER A 249 -12.02 -9.59 8.48
N LEU A 250 -12.55 -8.46 7.99
CA LEU A 250 -11.97 -7.15 8.20
C LEU A 250 -12.02 -6.76 9.68
N ALA A 251 -10.86 -6.45 10.26
CA ALA A 251 -10.76 -5.98 11.64
C ALA A 251 -10.48 -4.48 11.70
N GLU A 252 -9.59 -3.99 10.82
CA GLU A 252 -9.12 -2.61 10.83
C GLU A 252 -9.20 -2.02 9.42
N ALA A 253 -9.76 -0.82 9.30
CA ALA A 253 -9.73 -0.09 8.05
C ALA A 253 -9.47 1.40 8.26
N THR A 254 -8.60 1.96 7.43
CA THR A 254 -8.38 3.40 7.31
C THR A 254 -8.66 3.81 5.88
N VAL A 255 -9.64 4.68 5.68
CA VAL A 255 -9.98 5.23 4.37
C VAL A 255 -9.85 6.74 4.42
N ARG A 256 -9.01 7.27 3.54
CA ARG A 256 -8.77 8.70 3.37
C ARG A 256 -9.12 9.11 1.95
N VAL A 257 -10.08 10.02 1.81
CA VAL A 257 -10.43 10.59 0.51
C VAL A 257 -9.75 11.95 0.39
N THR A 258 -8.79 12.08 -0.53
CA THR A 258 -8.00 13.31 -0.68
C THR A 258 -8.73 14.35 -1.54
N ALA A 259 -8.17 15.56 -1.60
CA ALA A 259 -8.69 16.64 -2.44
C ALA A 259 -8.65 16.32 -3.95
N GLY A 260 -7.84 15.33 -4.37
CA GLY A 260 -7.78 14.86 -5.76
C GLY A 260 -8.95 13.95 -6.17
N CYS A 261 -9.83 13.59 -5.24
CA CYS A 261 -10.96 12.72 -5.51
C CYS A 261 -11.87 13.27 -6.62
N SER A 262 -12.11 12.46 -7.64
CA SER A 262 -12.91 12.83 -8.83
C SER A 262 -14.36 12.31 -8.76
N ASP A 263 -14.78 11.74 -7.62
CA ASP A 263 -16.18 11.37 -7.41
C ASP A 263 -17.02 12.63 -7.12
N VAL A 264 -17.54 13.28 -8.18
CA VAL A 264 -18.37 14.49 -8.07
C VAL A 264 -19.51 14.44 -9.08
N CYS A 265 -20.73 14.82 -8.71
CA CYS A 265 -21.85 14.85 -9.66
C CYS A 265 -22.53 16.23 -9.57
N GLY A 266 -22.37 17.06 -10.60
CA GLY A 266 -22.86 18.45 -10.60
C GLY A 266 -24.39 18.58 -10.58
N ASN A 267 -25.11 17.51 -10.91
CA ASN A 267 -26.57 17.49 -11.03
C ASN A 267 -27.28 16.90 -9.80
N ALA A 268 -26.56 16.19 -8.92
CA ALA A 268 -27.15 15.59 -7.73
C ALA A 268 -26.08 15.30 -6.69
N ASP A 269 -26.39 15.62 -5.44
CA ASP A 269 -25.56 15.26 -4.28
C ASP A 269 -25.77 13.81 -3.79
N SER A 270 -26.80 13.14 -4.32
CA SER A 270 -27.29 11.85 -3.83
C SER A 270 -26.50 10.64 -4.33
N GLY A 271 -25.64 10.82 -5.34
CA GLY A 271 -25.05 9.68 -6.02
C GLY A 271 -25.79 9.21 -7.27
N TYR A 272 -26.97 9.76 -7.53
CA TYR A 272 -27.77 9.44 -8.71
C TYR A 272 -28.47 10.69 -9.22
N CYS A 273 -28.10 11.13 -10.43
CA CYS A 273 -28.66 12.32 -11.07
C CYS A 273 -29.72 12.01 -12.14
N GLY A 274 -30.07 10.73 -12.35
CA GLY A 274 -31.05 10.33 -13.36
C GLY A 274 -30.57 10.35 -14.81
N PHE A 275 -29.32 10.79 -15.08
CA PHE A 275 -28.74 10.79 -16.41
C PHE A 275 -28.00 9.48 -16.67
N GLU A 276 -28.40 8.75 -17.71
CA GLU A 276 -27.80 7.48 -18.13
C GLU A 276 -26.29 7.62 -18.43
N ASP A 277 -25.86 8.77 -18.97
CA ASP A 277 -24.45 9.03 -19.34
C ASP A 277 -23.60 9.72 -18.26
N CYS A 278 -24.10 9.86 -17.03
CA CYS A 278 -23.33 10.55 -16.00
C CYS A 278 -22.15 9.69 -15.53
N LYS A 279 -20.95 9.95 -16.08
CA LYS A 279 -19.68 9.26 -15.76
C LYS A 279 -19.34 9.18 -14.26
N TYR A 280 -19.91 10.07 -13.45
CA TYR A 280 -19.67 10.17 -12.01
C TYR A 280 -20.75 9.51 -11.15
N CYS A 281 -21.98 9.48 -11.66
CA CYS A 281 -23.15 8.84 -11.04
C CYS A 281 -23.42 7.42 -11.65
N TYR A 282 -22.58 6.95 -12.59
CA TYR A 282 -22.79 5.73 -13.41
C TYR A 282 -22.91 4.45 -12.56
N PRO A 283 -23.77 3.49 -12.97
CA PRO A 283 -24.13 2.35 -12.14
C PRO A 283 -22.95 1.41 -11.94
N ILE A 284 -22.77 1.02 -10.68
CA ILE A 284 -22.40 -0.36 -10.40
C ILE A 284 -23.55 -1.17 -11.00
N ASP A 285 -23.23 -2.12 -11.87
CA ASP A 285 -24.17 -2.93 -12.66
C ASP A 285 -25.08 -3.86 -11.81
N ASP A 286 -25.35 -3.49 -10.55
CA ASP A 286 -26.29 -4.15 -9.66
C ASP A 286 -26.75 -3.17 -8.58
N ASN A 287 -28.04 -2.84 -8.63
CA ASN A 287 -28.92 -2.57 -7.49
C ASN A 287 -28.31 -1.78 -6.30
N ARG A 288 -28.47 -0.45 -6.27
CA ARG A 288 -28.57 0.32 -5.00
C ARG A 288 -27.48 0.04 -3.93
N ASN A 289 -26.23 -0.12 -4.33
CA ASN A 289 -25.15 -0.55 -3.44
C ASN A 289 -24.19 0.60 -3.06
N CYS A 290 -23.71 0.61 -1.81
CA CYS A 290 -22.61 1.48 -1.37
C CYS A 290 -21.32 1.13 -2.11
N VAL A 291 -20.45 2.12 -2.28
CA VAL A 291 -19.17 1.95 -2.96
C VAL A 291 -18.04 1.62 -2.01
N LEU A 292 -17.93 2.34 -0.91
CA LEU A 292 -16.91 2.12 0.13
C LEU A 292 -17.55 1.48 1.36
N LEU A 293 -18.57 2.11 1.92
CA LEU A 293 -19.00 1.84 3.31
C LEU A 293 -19.54 0.42 3.53
N ASN A 294 -20.14 -0.21 2.52
CA ASN A 294 -20.64 -1.58 2.66
C ASN A 294 -19.50 -2.60 2.82
N GLY A 295 -18.42 -2.47 2.04
CA GLY A 295 -17.24 -3.33 2.18
C GLY A 295 -16.50 -3.16 3.52
N LEU A 296 -16.74 -2.04 4.21
CA LEU A 296 -16.13 -1.70 5.50
C LEU A 296 -17.01 -2.08 6.71
N SER A 297 -18.24 -2.55 6.49
CA SER A 297 -19.25 -2.77 7.53
C SER A 297 -18.85 -3.78 8.61
N GLU A 298 -17.93 -4.68 8.28
CA GLU A 298 -17.45 -5.75 9.17
C GLU A 298 -16.29 -5.32 10.09
N ALA A 299 -15.70 -4.14 9.85
CA ALA A 299 -14.57 -3.64 10.62
C ALA A 299 -14.90 -3.37 12.10
N LYS A 300 -13.93 -3.66 12.98
CA LYS A 300 -13.99 -3.32 14.41
C LYS A 300 -13.40 -1.94 14.69
N ASN A 301 -12.35 -1.58 13.96
CA ASN A 301 -11.66 -0.30 14.08
C ASN A 301 -11.71 0.39 12.72
N LEU A 302 -12.35 1.55 12.65
CA LEU A 302 -12.54 2.29 11.40
C LEU A 302 -12.06 3.72 11.56
N ALA A 303 -11.21 4.17 10.65
CA ALA A 303 -10.83 5.57 10.49
C ALA A 303 -11.28 6.06 9.12
N LEU A 304 -12.21 7.00 9.07
CA LEU A 304 -12.68 7.62 7.84
C LEU A 304 -12.33 9.10 7.87
N THR A 305 -11.49 9.52 6.93
CA THR A 305 -11.06 10.92 6.84
C THR A 305 -11.23 11.43 5.41
N ALA A 306 -11.42 12.74 5.28
CA ALA A 306 -11.57 13.41 4.00
C ALA A 306 -10.81 14.74 4.00
N GLU A 307 -10.30 15.19 2.87
CA GLU A 307 -9.69 16.53 2.74
C GLU A 307 -10.64 17.56 2.08
N CYS A 308 -11.78 17.10 1.57
CA CYS A 308 -12.78 17.92 0.91
C CYS A 308 -14.20 17.43 1.24
N LYS A 309 -15.25 18.16 0.83
CA LYS A 309 -16.62 17.66 0.94
C LYS A 309 -16.77 16.43 0.04
N THR A 310 -16.86 15.26 0.64
CA THR A 310 -16.85 13.98 -0.09
C THR A 310 -18.25 13.55 -0.46
N PHE A 311 -18.62 13.78 -1.72
CA PHE A 311 -19.81 13.25 -2.37
C PHE A 311 -19.96 11.73 -2.17
N ILE A 312 -18.84 10.99 -2.22
CA ILE A 312 -18.83 9.53 -2.07
C ILE A 312 -19.43 9.04 -0.74
N PHE A 313 -19.06 9.65 0.39
CA PHE A 313 -19.61 9.26 1.69
C PHE A 313 -21.07 9.69 1.81
N LYS A 314 -21.44 10.88 1.32
CA LYS A 314 -22.84 11.33 1.31
C LYS A 314 -23.74 10.36 0.52
N ARG A 315 -23.25 9.88 -0.63
CA ARG A 315 -23.91 8.84 -1.44
C ARG A 315 -24.07 7.54 -0.66
N ASP A 316 -22.99 6.99 -0.12
CA ASP A 316 -23.03 5.70 0.57
C ASP A 316 -23.91 5.72 1.82
N LEU A 317 -23.94 6.85 2.54
CA LEU A 317 -24.76 7.03 3.74
C LEU A 317 -26.27 7.05 3.44
N GLN A 318 -26.71 7.27 2.19
CA GLN A 318 -28.13 7.15 1.84
C GLN A 318 -28.67 5.72 2.02
N TRP A 319 -27.77 4.74 1.95
CA TRP A 319 -28.08 3.33 2.13
C TRP A 319 -27.98 2.87 3.58
N CYS A 320 -27.57 3.76 4.49
CA CYS A 320 -27.48 3.52 5.93
C CYS A 320 -26.84 2.16 6.28
N PRO A 321 -25.59 1.88 5.83
CA PRO A 321 -24.92 0.62 6.10
C PRO A 321 -24.77 0.43 7.62
N THR A 322 -25.04 -0.78 8.10
CA THR A 322 -24.95 -1.09 9.53
C THR A 322 -23.57 -1.64 9.88
N PHE A 323 -22.89 -0.96 10.82
CA PHE A 323 -21.57 -1.34 11.31
C PHE A 323 -21.71 -2.17 12.59
N SER A 324 -22.14 -3.42 12.42
CA SER A 324 -22.55 -4.29 13.53
C SER A 324 -21.43 -4.68 14.50
N LYS A 325 -20.16 -4.57 14.08
CA LYS A 325 -18.95 -4.96 14.83
C LYS A 325 -18.07 -3.79 15.25
N LEU A 326 -18.41 -2.57 14.83
CA LEU A 326 -17.56 -1.39 14.99
C LEU A 326 -17.47 -0.96 16.45
N LYS A 327 -16.26 -1.00 17.01
CA LYS A 327 -15.93 -0.62 18.39
C LYS A 327 -15.27 0.75 18.46
N THR A 328 -14.37 1.06 17.54
CA THR A 328 -13.66 2.35 17.52
C THR A 328 -13.85 3.05 16.18
N LEU A 329 -14.30 4.30 16.21
CA LEU A 329 -14.51 5.12 15.04
C LEU A 329 -13.70 6.41 15.13
N LEU A 330 -12.88 6.69 14.12
CA LEU A 330 -12.20 7.96 13.94
C LEU A 330 -12.76 8.68 12.73
N LEU A 331 -13.20 9.93 12.92
CA LEU A 331 -13.65 10.82 11.84
C LEU A 331 -12.90 12.14 11.91
N ASN A 332 -12.86 12.88 10.79
CA ASN A 332 -12.38 14.26 10.80
C ASN A 332 -13.49 15.29 10.54
N ASP A 333 -13.12 16.57 10.52
CA ASP A 333 -14.02 17.71 10.38
C ASP A 333 -14.94 17.63 9.17
N HIS A 334 -14.51 17.06 8.05
CA HIS A 334 -15.34 16.92 6.85
C HIS A 334 -16.59 16.04 7.04
N TRP A 335 -16.62 15.19 8.07
CA TRP A 335 -17.80 14.43 8.48
C TRP A 335 -18.75 15.22 9.40
N CYS A 336 -18.29 16.37 9.92
CA CYS A 336 -18.96 17.17 10.94
C CYS A 336 -19.40 18.56 10.43
N VAL A 337 -19.43 18.79 9.11
CA VAL A 337 -19.63 20.12 8.49
C VAL A 337 -20.86 20.22 7.56
N ALA A 338 -21.44 19.10 7.10
CA ALA A 338 -22.58 19.07 6.15
C ALA A 338 -23.94 19.12 6.90
N PRO A 339 -25.06 19.57 6.27
CA PRO A 339 -26.21 20.11 7.00
C PRO A 339 -26.71 19.14 8.08
N ASP A 340 -26.90 19.69 9.26
CA ASP A 340 -27.45 19.03 10.46
C ASP A 340 -26.65 17.82 10.98
N PHE A 341 -25.34 17.77 10.71
CA PHE A 341 -24.47 16.67 11.15
C PHE A 341 -24.97 15.30 10.68
N HIS A 342 -25.68 15.25 9.55
CA HIS A 342 -26.36 14.05 9.07
C HIS A 342 -25.42 12.84 8.98
N ALA A 343 -24.20 13.02 8.45
CA ALA A 343 -23.24 11.93 8.31
C ALA A 343 -22.81 11.34 9.65
N LEU A 344 -22.47 12.22 10.61
CA LEU A 344 -22.14 11.83 11.98
C LEU A 344 -23.34 11.15 12.68
N SER A 345 -24.54 11.73 12.57
CA SER A 345 -25.76 11.16 13.15
C SER A 345 -26.09 9.78 12.58
N CYS A 346 -25.99 9.63 11.25
CA CYS A 346 -26.23 8.38 10.55
C CYS A 346 -25.26 7.28 11.01
N ILE A 347 -23.95 7.53 10.99
CA ILE A 347 -22.99 6.48 11.38
C ILE A 347 -23.13 6.08 12.86
N LEU A 348 -23.41 7.03 13.76
CA LEU A 348 -23.62 6.74 15.19
C LEU A 348 -24.89 5.91 15.43
N LYS A 349 -25.98 6.19 14.71
CA LYS A 349 -27.24 5.40 14.76
C LYS A 349 -27.04 3.98 14.25
N HIS A 350 -26.18 3.80 13.25
CA HIS A 350 -25.94 2.53 12.57
C HIS A 350 -24.73 1.75 13.13
N SER A 351 -24.21 2.15 14.29
CA SER A 351 -23.07 1.50 14.96
C SER A 351 -23.43 1.07 16.39
N PRO A 352 -24.27 0.03 16.58
CA PRO A 352 -24.92 -0.27 17.86
C PRO A 352 -23.97 -0.75 18.97
N VAL A 353 -22.75 -1.13 18.63
CA VAL A 353 -21.73 -1.63 19.58
C VAL A 353 -20.52 -0.71 19.72
N LEU A 354 -20.60 0.52 19.20
CA LEU A 354 -19.52 1.50 19.26
C LEU A 354 -19.14 1.80 20.71
N GLU A 355 -17.86 1.72 21.02
CA GLU A 355 -17.28 1.93 22.36
C GLU A 355 -16.52 3.27 22.41
N LYS A 356 -15.76 3.61 21.37
CA LYS A 356 -14.93 4.82 21.29
C LYS A 356 -15.18 5.61 20.00
N LEU A 357 -15.40 6.92 20.14
CA LEU A 357 -15.45 7.89 19.04
C LEU A 357 -14.29 8.88 19.18
N THR A 358 -13.51 9.07 18.13
CA THR A 358 -12.47 10.10 18.05
C THR A 358 -12.77 11.05 16.89
N LEU A 359 -12.83 12.35 17.15
CA LEU A 359 -13.06 13.40 16.15
C LEU A 359 -11.82 14.27 16.02
N HIS A 360 -11.20 14.29 14.84
CA HIS A 360 -10.10 15.19 14.50
C HIS A 360 -10.65 16.43 13.80
N LEU A 361 -10.83 17.53 14.51
CA LEU A 361 -11.51 18.72 14.02
C LEU A 361 -10.53 19.85 13.67
N PHE A 362 -10.58 20.30 12.41
CA PHE A 362 -9.95 21.53 11.92
C PHE A 362 -8.46 21.67 12.25
N SER A 363 -7.74 20.55 12.25
CA SER A 363 -6.29 20.49 12.48
C SER A 363 -5.59 19.79 11.30
N LYS A 364 -4.69 20.49 10.61
CA LYS A 364 -3.78 19.86 9.63
C LYS A 364 -2.57 19.30 10.37
N GLY A 365 -2.44 17.97 10.43
CA GLY A 365 -1.29 17.28 11.03
C GLY A 365 -1.41 17.00 12.53
N PRO A 366 -0.34 16.44 13.16
CA PRO A 366 -0.35 15.99 14.56
C PRO A 366 -0.34 17.12 15.60
N GLU A 367 -0.51 18.39 15.20
CA GLU A 367 -0.60 19.55 16.10
C GLU A 367 -1.97 19.66 16.79
N HIS A 368 -2.45 18.58 17.40
CA HIS A 368 -3.60 18.65 18.30
C HIS A 368 -3.12 19.28 19.62
N LYS A 369 -3.35 20.57 19.78
CA LYS A 369 -2.99 21.30 21.02
C LYS A 369 -4.04 21.15 22.11
N VAL A 370 -5.26 20.78 21.73
CA VAL A 370 -6.41 20.63 22.62
C VAL A 370 -7.03 19.25 22.42
N GLU A 371 -7.21 18.54 23.52
CA GLU A 371 -7.94 17.26 23.60
C GLU A 371 -9.07 17.42 24.60
N LEU A 372 -10.29 17.21 24.15
CA LEU A 372 -11.51 17.28 24.96
C LEU A 372 -12.08 15.87 25.09
N ASN A 373 -12.30 15.45 26.34
CA ASN A 373 -12.88 14.15 26.64
C ASN A 373 -14.36 14.33 27.02
N GLY A 374 -15.22 13.69 26.25
CA GLY A 374 -16.64 13.55 26.51
C GLY A 374 -16.89 12.38 27.45
N SER A 375 -17.85 12.57 28.35
CA SER A 375 -18.33 11.59 29.32
C SER A 375 -19.86 11.55 29.30
N PHE A 376 -20.43 10.44 29.76
CA PHE A 376 -21.89 10.27 29.84
C PHE A 376 -22.37 10.56 31.25
N GLY A 377 -23.51 11.24 31.38
CA GLY A 377 -24.16 11.42 32.67
C GLY A 377 -24.68 10.09 33.21
N LEU A 378 -24.63 9.88 34.53
CA LEU A 378 -25.02 8.63 35.22
C LEU A 378 -26.45 8.13 34.91
N MET A 379 -27.34 9.00 34.42
CA MET A 379 -28.75 8.69 34.16
C MET A 379 -29.20 8.99 32.71
N ASP A 380 -28.33 9.52 31.86
CA ASP A 380 -28.68 9.96 30.50
C ASP A 380 -28.06 9.01 29.47
N ARG A 381 -28.67 7.82 29.26
CA ARG A 381 -28.27 6.99 28.12
C ARG A 381 -28.62 7.72 26.82
N PRO A 382 -27.74 7.68 25.81
CA PRO A 382 -27.96 8.47 24.63
C PRO A 382 -29.03 7.82 23.74
N THR A 383 -30.11 8.54 23.47
CA THR A 383 -31.25 8.00 22.71
C THR A 383 -30.91 7.92 21.22
N GLY A 384 -30.88 6.71 20.67
CA GLY A 384 -30.66 6.48 19.23
C GLY A 384 -29.19 6.40 18.81
N ILE A 385 -28.23 6.29 19.72
CA ILE A 385 -26.85 5.91 19.42
C ILE A 385 -26.41 4.75 20.32
N SER A 386 -25.22 4.19 20.10
CA SER A 386 -24.70 3.07 20.90
C SER A 386 -24.73 3.36 22.41
N GLU A 387 -25.38 2.48 23.17
CA GLU A 387 -25.33 2.51 24.64
C GLU A 387 -23.96 2.10 25.20
N ARG A 388 -23.09 1.53 24.35
CA ARG A 388 -21.72 1.13 24.73
C ARG A 388 -20.71 2.25 24.56
N LEU A 389 -21.09 3.35 23.90
CA LEU A 389 -20.20 4.47 23.67
C LEU A 389 -19.86 5.07 25.03
N ASN A 390 -18.58 5.04 25.39
CA ASN A 390 -18.11 5.52 26.70
C ASN A 390 -16.96 6.53 26.58
N ILE A 391 -16.23 6.50 25.46
CA ILE A 391 -15.11 7.40 25.20
C ILE A 391 -15.43 8.24 23.97
N VAL A 392 -15.46 9.57 24.14
CA VAL A 392 -15.58 10.53 23.03
C VAL A 392 -14.40 11.50 23.13
N GLU A 393 -13.45 11.38 22.22
CA GLU A 393 -12.27 12.25 22.16
C GLU A 393 -12.45 13.26 21.02
N VAL A 394 -12.38 14.55 21.33
CA VAL A 394 -12.36 15.62 20.32
C VAL A 394 -10.99 16.28 20.34
N LYS A 395 -10.26 16.15 19.22
CA LYS A 395 -8.92 16.69 19.05
C LYS A 395 -8.96 17.84 18.06
N CYS A 396 -8.52 19.02 18.48
CA CYS A 396 -8.50 20.21 17.62
C CYS A 396 -7.29 21.12 17.93
N LYS A 397 -7.07 22.12 17.08
CA LYS A 397 -6.01 23.13 17.30
C LYS A 397 -6.45 24.20 18.30
N VAL A 398 -7.68 24.70 18.14
CA VAL A 398 -8.34 25.72 18.98
C VAL A 398 -9.84 25.40 19.01
N VAL A 399 -10.52 25.73 20.12
CA VAL A 399 -11.99 25.65 20.21
C VAL A 399 -12.58 26.92 19.59
N ASP A 400 -12.97 26.85 18.32
CA ASP A 400 -13.64 27.93 17.60
C ASP A 400 -15.16 27.73 17.52
N GLU A 401 -15.86 28.59 16.77
CA GLU A 401 -17.32 28.48 16.59
C GLU A 401 -17.75 27.17 15.93
N ASN A 402 -16.93 26.61 15.03
CA ASN A 402 -17.25 25.38 14.33
C ASN A 402 -17.10 24.16 15.25
N VAL A 403 -16.00 24.11 16.02
CA VAL A 403 -15.84 23.10 17.09
C VAL A 403 -16.98 23.20 18.09
N SER A 404 -17.37 24.42 18.48
CA SER A 404 -18.49 24.64 19.41
C SER A 404 -19.82 24.12 18.87
N LYS A 405 -20.09 24.24 17.56
CA LYS A 405 -21.29 23.66 16.93
C LYS A 405 -21.28 22.13 17.02
N VAL A 406 -20.14 21.47 16.78
CA VAL A 406 -20.00 20.01 16.92
C VAL A 406 -20.22 19.58 18.38
N LEU A 407 -19.62 20.28 19.35
CA LEU A 407 -19.78 19.97 20.77
C LEU A 407 -21.24 20.13 21.22
N LYS A 408 -21.95 21.17 20.77
CA LYS A 408 -23.39 21.35 21.04
C LYS A 408 -24.23 20.20 20.48
N PHE A 409 -23.92 19.71 19.28
CA PHE A 409 -24.58 18.54 18.71
C PHE A 409 -24.33 17.29 19.56
N LEU A 410 -23.08 17.03 19.97
CA LEU A 410 -22.76 15.90 20.84
C LEU A 410 -23.44 16.02 22.22
N CYS A 411 -23.56 17.24 22.76
CA CYS A 411 -24.33 17.50 23.99
C CYS A 411 -25.82 17.17 23.82
N ALA A 412 -26.41 17.48 22.66
CA ALA A 412 -27.78 17.07 22.34
C ALA A 412 -27.95 15.54 22.24
N CYS A 413 -26.85 14.81 22.06
CA CYS A 413 -26.78 13.35 22.15
C CYS A 413 -26.40 12.85 23.56
N ASN A 414 -26.54 13.67 24.61
CA ASN A 414 -26.20 13.37 26.01
C ASN A 414 -24.71 13.14 26.31
N ILE A 415 -23.80 13.63 25.45
CA ILE A 415 -22.34 13.57 25.69
C ILE A 415 -21.88 14.88 26.33
N ARG A 416 -21.37 14.84 27.56
CA ARG A 416 -20.92 16.01 28.33
C ARG A 416 -19.41 16.15 28.29
N PHE A 417 -18.91 17.36 28.03
CA PHE A 417 -17.47 17.66 28.01
C PHE A 417 -17.09 18.47 29.24
N SER A 418 -15.89 18.24 29.79
CA SER A 418 -15.40 18.78 31.08
C SER A 418 -15.15 20.30 31.12
N PHE A 419 -15.72 21.08 30.20
CA PHE A 419 -15.59 22.54 30.11
C PHE A 419 -16.93 23.27 29.87
N LEU A 420 -18.07 22.56 29.96
CA LEU A 420 -19.42 23.10 29.87
C LEU A 420 -20.20 22.91 31.17
#